data_AF-A0A6G3PJ33-F1
#
_entry.id   AF-A0A6G3PJ33-F1
#
_cell.length_a   1.000
_cell.length_b   1.000
_cell.length_c   1.000
_cell.angle_alpha   90.00
_cell.angle_beta   90.00
_cell.angle_gamma   90.00
#
_symmetry.space_group_name_H-M   'P 1'
#
loop_
_entity.id
_entity.type
_entity.pdbx_description
1 polymer ?
#
loop_
_entity_poly.entity_id
_entity_poly.type
_entity_poly.pdbx_seq_one_letter_code
_entity_poly.pdbx_strand_id
1 'polypeptide(L)'
;VPPPEPVRGPSVTAYDVTGAHDPRGAVEVRRRPLVAGHHTRALGFYAVTTEETHPHWPHAAEVLARTVADAEVAALDWIADAASRYENLNVLVARLDETRCLVRLRGGRQLEARTERAWGARRPPLDPVLLGSAVNIRLTDPERSADLADGLTLRTGEWSVRVAFTPPALSGR
;
A
#
# COMPACT_ATOMS: atom_id res chain seq x y z
N VAL A 1 -35.34 18.32 18.27
CA VAL A 1 -33.87 18.26 18.10
C VAL A 1 -33.60 17.85 16.66
N PRO A 2 -32.94 18.67 15.83
CA PRO A 2 -32.57 18.26 14.49
C PRO A 2 -31.61 17.06 14.56
N PRO A 3 -31.69 16.11 13.62
CA PRO A 3 -30.74 15.00 13.56
C PRO A 3 -29.33 15.55 13.31
N PRO A 4 -28.30 15.02 14.00
CA PRO A 4 -26.93 15.47 13.78
C PRO A 4 -26.52 15.23 12.33
N GLU A 5 -25.98 16.26 11.68
CA GLU A 5 -25.40 16.12 10.35
C GLU A 5 -24.05 15.39 10.44
N PRO A 6 -23.78 14.41 9.56
CA PRO A 6 -22.48 13.75 9.53
C PRO A 6 -21.41 14.75 9.12
N VAL A 7 -20.54 15.11 10.07
CA VAL A 7 -19.33 15.88 9.78
C VAL A 7 -18.39 15.00 8.97
N ARG A 8 -18.19 15.34 7.69
CA ARG A 8 -17.13 14.71 6.89
C ARG A 8 -15.78 15.25 7.37
N GLY A 9 -15.08 14.44 8.16
CA GLY A 9 -13.69 14.71 8.51
C GLY A 9 -12.76 14.58 7.29
N PRO A 10 -11.52 15.06 7.39
CA PRO A 10 -10.50 14.82 6.37
C PRO A 10 -10.33 13.31 6.15
N SER A 11 -9.96 12.93 4.92
CA SER A 11 -9.62 11.54 4.59
C SER A 11 -8.54 11.01 5.53
N VAL A 12 -8.62 9.73 5.91
CA VAL A 12 -7.61 9.11 6.76
C VAL A 12 -6.32 8.93 5.96
N THR A 13 -5.27 9.60 6.39
CA THR A 13 -3.97 9.66 5.70
C THR A 13 -2.90 8.77 6.31
N ALA A 14 -3.10 8.26 7.53
CA ALA A 14 -2.16 7.38 8.21
C ALA A 14 -2.87 6.21 8.92
N TYR A 15 -2.19 5.06 8.96
CA TYR A 15 -2.74 3.81 9.46
C TYR A 15 -1.73 3.05 10.30
N ASP A 16 -2.20 2.44 11.38
CA ASP A 16 -1.51 1.37 12.09
C ASP A 16 -1.96 0.04 11.49
N VAL A 17 -1.00 -0.74 11.00
CA VAL A 17 -1.24 -1.93 10.21
C VAL A 17 -0.66 -3.15 10.91
N THR A 18 -1.47 -4.20 10.98
CA THR A 18 -1.07 -5.54 11.40
C THR A 18 -1.52 -6.54 10.35
N GLY A 19 -0.82 -7.66 10.25
CA GLY A 19 -1.25 -8.74 9.37
C GLY A 19 -0.42 -10.00 9.55
N ALA A 20 -0.83 -11.05 8.86
CA ALA A 20 -0.17 -12.34 8.90
C ALA A 20 -0.44 -13.13 7.61
N HIS A 21 0.38 -14.15 7.39
CA HIS A 21 0.11 -15.16 6.37
C HIS A 21 -0.94 -16.15 6.87
N ASP A 22 -1.95 -16.42 6.04
CA ASP A 22 -2.85 -17.55 6.27
C ASP A 22 -2.18 -18.88 5.85
N PRO A 23 -2.73 -20.04 6.25
CA PRO A 23 -2.18 -21.34 5.88
C PRO A 23 -2.13 -21.61 4.37
N ARG A 24 -2.91 -20.87 3.56
CA ARG A 24 -2.96 -20.97 2.10
C ARG A 24 -2.00 -19.99 1.41
N GLY A 25 -1.24 -19.20 2.17
CA GLY A 25 -0.26 -18.24 1.67
C GLY A 25 -0.84 -16.88 1.30
N ALA A 26 -2.10 -16.59 1.61
CA ALA A 26 -2.64 -15.24 1.48
C ALA A 26 -2.14 -14.34 2.63
N VAL A 27 -2.01 -13.05 2.37
CA VAL A 27 -1.67 -12.04 3.39
C VAL A 27 -2.95 -11.36 3.85
N GLU A 28 -3.33 -11.60 5.10
CA GLU A 28 -4.41 -10.88 5.77
C GLU A 28 -3.89 -9.55 6.30
N VAL A 29 -4.52 -8.45 5.91
CA VAL A 29 -4.17 -7.09 6.32
C VAL A 29 -5.32 -6.47 7.10
N ARG A 30 -5.00 -5.93 8.27
CA ARG A 30 -5.88 -5.09 9.07
C ARG A 30 -5.21 -3.74 9.26
N ARG A 31 -5.87 -2.68 8.80
CA ARG A 31 -5.43 -1.28 8.99
C ARG A 31 -6.40 -0.55 9.90
N ARG A 32 -5.89 0.25 10.82
CA ARG A 32 -6.67 1.08 11.74
C ARG A 32 -6.25 2.54 11.53
N PRO A 33 -7.19 3.49 11.38
CA PRO A 33 -6.86 4.90 11.29
C PRO A 33 -6.00 5.38 12.45
N LEU A 34 -4.93 6.10 12.15
CA LEU A 34 -4.17 6.86 13.13
C LEU A 34 -4.80 8.23 13.34
N VAL A 35 -5.03 8.57 14.61
CA VAL A 35 -5.53 9.88 15.04
C VAL A 35 -4.51 10.47 16.02
N ALA A 36 -4.03 11.68 15.72
CA ALA A 36 -3.05 12.36 16.55
C ALA A 36 -3.58 12.54 17.98
N GLY A 37 -2.74 12.28 18.98
CA GLY A 37 -3.12 12.35 20.40
C GLY A 37 -3.87 11.13 20.96
N HIS A 38 -4.26 10.16 20.12
CA HIS A 38 -5.00 8.96 20.55
C HIS A 38 -4.20 7.65 20.39
N HIS A 39 -2.97 7.71 19.89
CA HIS A 39 -2.10 6.54 19.72
C HIS A 39 -0.79 6.72 20.51
N THR A 40 -0.52 5.77 21.42
CA THR A 40 0.69 5.77 22.24
C THR A 40 1.80 4.89 21.67
N ARG A 41 1.49 3.87 20.86
CA ARG A 41 2.46 2.97 20.21
C ARG A 41 1.82 2.25 19.02
N ALA A 42 2.61 1.97 17.98
CA ALA A 42 2.19 1.09 16.87
C ALA A 42 1.93 -0.34 17.35
N LEU A 43 0.83 -0.94 16.91
CA LEU A 43 0.53 -2.36 17.13
C LEU A 43 1.28 -3.26 16.14
N GLY A 44 1.56 -2.75 14.94
CA GLY A 44 2.46 -3.38 13.98
C GLY A 44 3.40 -2.34 13.38
N PHE A 45 3.04 -1.82 12.21
CA PHE A 45 3.81 -0.79 11.51
C PHE A 45 2.90 0.32 10.97
N TYR A 46 3.49 1.47 10.66
CA TYR A 46 2.74 2.57 10.06
C TYR A 46 2.77 2.51 8.53
N ALA A 47 1.59 2.70 7.94
CA ALA A 47 1.40 2.94 6.51
C ALA A 47 0.74 4.31 6.33
N VAL A 48 1.33 5.16 5.50
CA VAL A 48 0.86 6.53 5.29
C VAL A 48 0.58 6.80 3.81
N THR A 49 -0.24 7.80 3.55
CA THR A 49 -0.50 8.33 2.21
C THR A 49 0.35 9.59 1.97
N THR A 50 0.47 10.01 0.71
CA THR A 50 1.14 11.28 0.35
C THR A 50 0.42 12.53 0.86
N GLU A 51 -0.84 12.40 1.27
CA GLU A 51 -1.63 13.49 1.85
C GLU A 51 -1.34 13.68 3.35
N GLU A 52 -0.54 12.80 3.97
CA GLU A 52 -0.19 12.91 5.37
C GLU A 52 0.66 14.17 5.65
N THR A 53 0.25 14.94 6.67
CA THR A 53 0.86 16.23 7.02
C THR A 53 1.57 16.21 8.36
N HIS A 54 1.39 15.16 9.17
CA HIS A 54 2.04 15.02 10.47
C HIS A 54 3.57 14.95 10.29
N PRO A 55 4.35 15.75 11.04
CA PRO A 55 5.78 15.94 10.79
C PRO A 55 6.63 14.67 11.00
N HIS A 56 6.13 13.70 11.77
CA HIS A 56 6.91 12.52 12.15
C HIS A 56 6.41 11.21 11.55
N TRP A 57 5.15 11.12 11.11
CA TRP A 57 4.58 9.83 10.70
C TRP A 57 5.16 9.30 9.39
N PRO A 58 5.40 10.12 8.35
CA PRO A 58 6.09 9.65 7.14
C PRO A 58 7.49 9.08 7.42
N HIS A 59 8.22 9.69 8.37
CA HIS A 59 9.55 9.24 8.77
C HIS A 59 9.54 7.99 9.66
N ALA A 60 8.42 7.69 10.33
CA ALA A 60 8.27 6.49 11.14
C ALA A 60 7.56 5.35 10.39
N ALA A 61 7.07 5.60 9.17
CA ALA A 61 6.36 4.63 8.37
C ALA A 61 7.29 3.59 7.76
N GLU A 62 6.72 2.42 7.47
CA GLU A 62 7.36 1.40 6.63
C GLU A 62 6.79 1.41 5.21
N VAL A 63 5.59 1.97 5.05
CA VAL A 63 4.88 2.04 3.76
C VAL A 63 4.41 3.47 3.50
N LEU A 64 4.72 3.99 2.31
CA LEU A 64 4.18 5.26 1.82
C LEU A 64 3.47 5.02 0.47
N ALA A 65 2.23 5.49 0.38
CA ALA A 65 1.35 5.26 -0.75
C ALA A 65 0.84 6.57 -1.37
N ARG A 66 1.08 6.77 -2.67
CA ARG A 66 0.37 7.77 -3.45
C ARG A 66 -0.93 7.18 -3.99
N THR A 67 -2.05 7.69 -3.51
CA THR A 67 -3.40 7.18 -3.77
C THR A 67 -4.04 7.74 -5.03
N VAL A 68 -3.51 8.85 -5.57
CA VAL A 68 -4.01 9.52 -6.78
C VAL A 68 -3.29 9.00 -8.02
N ALA A 69 -4.06 8.61 -9.05
CA ALA A 69 -3.54 8.16 -10.35
C ALA A 69 -3.15 9.36 -11.24
N ASP A 70 -4.07 10.31 -11.39
CA ASP A 70 -3.93 11.51 -12.23
C ASP A 70 -3.23 12.63 -11.45
N ALA A 71 -1.96 12.44 -11.15
CA ALA A 71 -1.10 13.46 -10.52
C ALA A 71 -0.25 14.18 -11.57
N GLU A 72 0.11 15.44 -11.29
CA GLU A 72 0.98 16.24 -12.16
C GLU A 72 2.34 15.56 -12.42
N VAL A 73 2.87 14.88 -11.40
CA VAL A 73 4.14 14.14 -11.48
C VAL A 73 3.87 12.68 -11.82
N ALA A 74 4.54 12.15 -12.84
CA ALA A 74 4.44 10.76 -13.22
C ALA A 74 4.80 9.81 -12.06
N ALA A 75 4.18 8.63 -12.01
CA ALA A 75 4.36 7.69 -10.90
C ALA A 75 5.80 7.21 -10.73
N LEU A 76 6.53 7.03 -11.84
CA LEU A 76 7.93 6.63 -11.84
C LEU A 76 8.83 7.70 -11.21
N ASP A 77 8.66 8.96 -11.64
CA ASP A 77 9.44 10.10 -11.15
C ASP A 77 9.14 10.35 -9.68
N TRP A 78 7.87 10.30 -9.29
CA TRP A 78 7.48 10.44 -7.88
C TRP A 78 8.07 9.33 -7.00
N ILE A 79 8.08 8.08 -7.45
CA ILE A 79 8.68 6.99 -6.67
C ILE A 79 10.19 7.15 -6.53
N ALA A 80 10.87 7.67 -7.55
CA ALA A 80 12.30 7.94 -7.49
C ALA A 80 12.63 9.05 -6.47
N ASP A 81 11.87 10.15 -6.49
CA ASP A 81 11.99 11.26 -5.52
C ASP A 81 11.62 10.82 -4.09
N ALA A 82 10.51 10.10 -3.92
CA ALA A 82 10.11 9.61 -2.61
C ALA A 82 11.15 8.65 -2.01
N ALA A 83 11.82 7.84 -2.85
CA ALA A 83 12.87 6.93 -2.40
C ALA A 83 14.16 7.65 -1.94
N SER A 84 14.48 8.81 -2.52
CA SER A 84 15.63 9.62 -2.06
C SER A 84 15.30 10.39 -0.77
N ARG A 85 14.03 10.78 -0.59
CA ARG A 85 13.56 11.53 0.58
C ARG A 85 13.36 10.66 1.82
N TYR A 86 12.93 9.41 1.64
CA TYR A 86 12.53 8.52 2.73
C TYR A 86 13.27 7.17 2.65
N GLU A 87 14.52 7.15 3.11
CA GLU A 87 15.42 6.00 3.00
C GLU A 87 15.01 4.79 3.86
N ASN A 88 14.18 5.02 4.88
CA ASN A 88 13.78 4.01 5.85
C ASN A 88 12.50 3.24 5.44
N LEU A 89 11.84 3.63 4.36
CA LEU A 89 10.65 2.94 3.88
C LEU A 89 10.99 1.56 3.30
N ASN A 90 10.20 0.56 3.66
CA ASN A 90 10.31 -0.77 3.10
C ASN A 90 9.59 -0.86 1.74
N VAL A 91 8.44 -0.17 1.60
CA VAL A 91 7.62 -0.21 0.40
C VAL A 91 7.09 1.19 0.04
N LEU A 92 7.33 1.58 -1.21
CA LEU A 92 6.70 2.73 -1.86
C LEU A 92 5.67 2.23 -2.86
N VAL A 93 4.48 2.82 -2.86
CA VAL A 93 3.41 2.47 -3.81
C VAL A 93 2.87 3.72 -4.46
N ALA A 94 2.72 3.71 -5.78
CA ALA A 94 2.04 4.76 -6.53
C ALA A 94 0.90 4.16 -7.34
N ARG A 95 -0.31 4.72 -7.19
CA ARG A 95 -1.42 4.36 -8.07
C ARG A 95 -1.07 4.71 -9.52
N LEU A 96 -1.31 3.76 -10.42
CA LEU A 96 -1.25 3.98 -11.88
C LEU A 96 -2.66 4.12 -12.46
N ASP A 97 -3.60 3.29 -12.00
CA ASP A 97 -5.03 3.42 -12.26
C ASP A 97 -5.86 2.74 -11.15
N GLU A 98 -7.14 2.49 -11.39
CA GLU A 98 -8.02 1.81 -10.43
C GLU A 98 -7.52 0.42 -10.00
N THR A 99 -6.81 -0.30 -10.88
CA THR A 99 -6.48 -1.74 -10.76
C THR A 99 -4.97 -2.02 -10.76
N ARG A 100 -4.15 -0.99 -11.01
CA ARG A 100 -2.70 -1.07 -11.14
C ARG A 100 -1.99 -0.09 -10.22
N CYS A 101 -0.85 -0.54 -9.70
CA CYS A 101 0.05 0.28 -8.89
C CYS A 101 1.49 -0.01 -9.29
N LEU A 102 2.35 1.00 -9.22
CA LEU A 102 3.78 0.83 -9.23
C LEU A 102 4.25 0.61 -7.79
N VAL A 103 5.08 -0.40 -7.57
CA VAL A 103 5.66 -0.74 -6.26
C VAL A 103 7.17 -0.64 -6.36
N ARG A 104 7.80 0.04 -5.40
CA ARG A 104 9.25 0.02 -5.22
C ARG A 104 9.56 -0.52 -3.83
N LEU A 105 10.44 -1.51 -3.79
CA LEU A 105 10.94 -2.11 -2.56
C LEU A 105 12.21 -1.41 -2.10
N ARG A 106 12.50 -1.49 -0.80
CA ARG A 106 13.82 -1.18 -0.26
C ARG A 106 14.89 -2.01 -0.97
N GLY A 107 16.00 -1.38 -1.33
CA GLY A 107 17.01 -1.97 -2.21
C GLY A 107 16.77 -1.70 -3.71
N GLY A 108 15.69 -1.01 -4.06
CA GLY A 108 15.50 -0.38 -5.38
C GLY A 108 14.78 -1.22 -6.43
N ARG A 109 14.40 -2.47 -6.12
CA ARG A 109 13.58 -3.30 -7.03
C ARG A 109 12.22 -2.64 -7.27
N GLN A 110 11.81 -2.56 -8.53
CA GLN A 110 10.52 -2.00 -8.94
C GLN A 110 9.67 -3.07 -9.62
N LEU A 111 8.35 -3.00 -9.42
CA LEU A 111 7.36 -3.94 -9.95
C LEU A 111 6.07 -3.19 -10.28
N GLU A 112 5.42 -3.52 -11.39
CA GLU A 112 4.02 -3.18 -11.62
C GLU A 112 3.14 -4.26 -10.98
N ALA A 113 2.27 -3.86 -10.06
CA ALA A 113 1.26 -4.70 -9.44
C ALA A 113 -0.08 -4.51 -10.16
N ARG A 114 -0.76 -5.61 -10.45
CA ARG A 114 -2.06 -5.59 -11.14
C ARG A 114 -3.00 -6.62 -10.53
N THR A 115 -4.24 -6.23 -10.24
CA THR A 115 -5.26 -7.18 -9.78
C THR A 115 -5.65 -8.14 -10.89
N GLU A 116 -5.72 -9.42 -10.59
CA GLU A 116 -6.25 -10.43 -11.51
C GLU A 116 -7.78 -10.45 -11.53
N ARG A 117 -8.35 -11.10 -12.54
CA ARG A 117 -9.79 -11.34 -12.66
C ARG A 117 -10.05 -12.68 -13.30
N ALA A 118 -11.18 -13.28 -12.96
CA ALA A 118 -11.77 -14.34 -13.79
C ALA A 118 -12.17 -13.77 -15.16
N TRP A 119 -12.24 -14.65 -16.16
CA TRP A 119 -12.75 -14.28 -17.48
C TRP A 119 -14.17 -13.71 -17.38
N GLY A 120 -14.43 -12.60 -18.06
CA GLY A 120 -15.74 -11.91 -18.02
C GLY A 120 -16.03 -11.06 -16.78
N ALA A 121 -15.26 -11.18 -15.69
CA ALA A 121 -15.47 -10.37 -14.48
C ALA A 121 -14.83 -8.98 -14.58
N ARG A 122 -15.29 -7.98 -13.81
CA ARG A 122 -14.55 -6.72 -13.65
C ARG A 122 -13.29 -6.98 -12.82
N ARG A 123 -12.17 -6.33 -13.15
CA ARG A 123 -10.99 -6.32 -12.26
C ARG A 123 -11.34 -5.55 -10.99
N PRO A 124 -11.08 -6.11 -9.80
CA PRO A 124 -11.34 -5.40 -8.56
C PRO A 124 -10.39 -4.19 -8.43
N PRO A 125 -10.81 -3.10 -7.77
CA PRO A 125 -9.93 -1.98 -7.51
C PRO A 125 -8.80 -2.39 -6.56
N LEU A 126 -7.62 -1.81 -6.78
CA LEU A 126 -6.45 -1.98 -5.94
C LEU A 126 -6.29 -0.75 -5.04
N ASP A 127 -6.25 -0.98 -3.73
CA ASP A 127 -5.94 0.06 -2.74
C ASP A 127 -4.41 0.08 -2.52
N PRO A 128 -3.72 1.21 -2.83
CA PRO A 128 -2.27 1.33 -2.70
C PRO A 128 -1.74 1.09 -1.27
N VAL A 129 -2.49 1.50 -0.24
CA VAL A 129 -2.09 1.32 1.16
C VAL A 129 -2.21 -0.15 1.55
N LEU A 130 -3.30 -0.82 1.16
CA LEU A 130 -3.44 -2.26 1.42
C LEU A 130 -2.39 -3.07 0.66
N LEU A 131 -2.14 -2.75 -0.61
CA LEU A 131 -1.10 -3.41 -1.40
C LEU A 131 0.27 -3.25 -0.75
N GLY A 132 0.69 -2.03 -0.43
CA GLY A 132 2.00 -1.76 0.17
C GLY A 132 2.16 -2.47 1.51
N SER A 133 1.10 -2.47 2.32
CA SER A 133 1.05 -3.20 3.58
C SER A 133 1.23 -4.69 3.42
N ALA A 134 0.51 -5.30 2.48
CA ALA A 134 0.58 -6.75 2.24
C ALA A 134 1.95 -7.16 1.71
N VAL A 135 2.55 -6.34 0.85
CA VAL A 135 3.92 -6.53 0.36
C VAL A 135 4.92 -6.42 1.51
N ASN A 136 4.77 -5.43 2.40
CA ASN A 136 5.64 -5.28 3.57
C ASN A 136 5.60 -6.56 4.43
N ILE A 137 4.39 -6.99 4.83
CA ILE A 137 4.19 -8.22 5.61
C ILE A 137 4.80 -9.45 4.93
N ARG A 138 4.65 -9.56 3.60
CA ARG A 138 5.20 -10.68 2.82
C ARG A 138 6.73 -10.75 2.91
N LEU A 139 7.39 -9.59 2.88
CA LEU A 139 8.85 -9.49 2.83
C LEU A 139 9.49 -9.50 4.22
N THR A 140 8.77 -9.09 5.26
CA THR A 140 9.29 -9.05 6.63
C THR A 140 9.12 -10.38 7.39
N ASP A 141 8.41 -11.36 6.83
CA ASP A 141 8.31 -12.71 7.41
C ASP A 141 9.56 -13.53 7.02
N PRO A 142 10.49 -13.81 7.96
CA PRO A 142 11.72 -14.51 7.66
C PRO A 142 11.51 -16.00 7.30
N GLU A 143 10.40 -16.61 7.70
CA GLU A 143 10.09 -18.01 7.38
C GLU A 143 9.45 -18.16 5.99
N ARG A 144 8.90 -17.06 5.45
CA ARG A 144 8.08 -17.06 4.23
C ARG A 144 8.39 -15.92 3.28
N SER A 145 9.59 -15.33 3.35
CA SER A 145 10.06 -14.30 2.42
C SER A 145 10.27 -14.88 1.02
N ALA A 146 9.17 -15.24 0.37
CA ALA A 146 9.20 -15.70 -1.00
C ALA A 146 9.22 -14.50 -1.94
N ASP A 147 9.81 -14.72 -3.11
CA ASP A 147 9.74 -13.78 -4.21
C ASP A 147 8.26 -13.45 -4.55
N LEU A 148 8.01 -12.21 -4.93
CA LEU A 148 6.70 -11.75 -5.40
C LEU A 148 6.36 -12.29 -6.80
N ALA A 149 7.26 -13.08 -7.40
CA ALA A 149 7.12 -13.65 -8.74
C ALA A 149 5.86 -14.49 -8.92
N ASP A 150 5.43 -15.23 -7.89
CA ASP A 150 4.21 -16.04 -7.96
C ASP A 150 2.93 -15.20 -7.84
N GLY A 151 3.05 -13.91 -7.50
CA GLY A 151 1.91 -13.07 -7.14
C GLY A 151 1.57 -13.15 -5.65
N LEU A 152 0.59 -12.34 -5.25
CA LEU A 152 0.15 -12.19 -3.87
C LEU A 152 -1.37 -12.25 -3.79
N THR A 153 -1.90 -13.00 -2.82
CA THR A 153 -3.32 -12.89 -2.46
C THR A 153 -3.44 -12.00 -1.25
N LEU A 154 -4.06 -10.85 -1.43
CA LEU A 154 -4.34 -9.90 -0.35
C LEU A 154 -5.75 -10.15 0.17
N ARG A 155 -5.90 -10.12 1.50
CA ARG A 155 -7.19 -10.27 2.18
C ARG A 155 -7.41 -9.16 3.19
N THR A 156 -8.65 -8.68 3.29
CA THR A 156 -9.09 -7.80 4.38
C THR A 156 -10.53 -8.14 4.75
N GLY A 157 -10.72 -8.73 5.94
CA GLY A 157 -12.00 -9.32 6.32
C GLY A 157 -12.45 -10.37 5.31
N GLU A 158 -13.65 -10.18 4.75
CA GLU A 158 -14.23 -11.07 3.74
C GLU A 158 -13.71 -10.80 2.32
N TRP A 159 -13.08 -9.64 2.08
CA TRP A 159 -12.59 -9.29 0.76
C TRP A 159 -11.24 -9.95 0.47
N SER A 160 -11.09 -10.45 -0.75
CA SER A 160 -9.84 -11.03 -1.24
C SER A 160 -9.58 -10.62 -2.68
N VAL A 161 -8.32 -10.30 -2.98
CA VAL A 161 -7.85 -9.99 -4.33
C VAL A 161 -6.54 -10.70 -4.62
N ARG A 162 -6.43 -11.28 -5.81
CA ARG A 162 -5.16 -11.79 -6.34
C ARG A 162 -4.46 -10.69 -7.11
N VAL A 163 -3.17 -10.51 -6.86
CA VAL A 163 -2.32 -9.48 -7.45
C VAL A 163 -1.14 -10.17 -8.12
N ALA A 164 -0.95 -9.91 -9.41
CA ALA A 164 0.24 -10.30 -10.15
C ALA A 164 1.26 -9.16 -10.12
N PHE A 165 2.55 -9.51 -10.11
CA PHE A 165 3.65 -8.56 -10.23
C PHE A 165 4.44 -8.83 -11.50
N THR A 166 4.73 -7.78 -12.25
CA THR A 166 5.61 -7.83 -13.41
C THR A 166 6.73 -6.82 -13.26
N PRO A 167 7.89 -7.00 -13.91
CA PRO A 167 8.83 -5.90 -14.09
C PRO A 167 8.09 -4.69 -14.67
N PRO A 168 8.43 -3.46 -14.25
CA PRO A 168 7.85 -2.27 -14.84
C PRO A 168 8.17 -2.28 -16.33
N ALA A 169 7.17 -1.97 -17.17
CA ALA A 169 7.43 -1.80 -18.59
C ALA A 169 8.48 -0.68 -18.74
N LEU A 170 9.61 -0.98 -19.40
CA LEU A 170 10.55 0.04 -19.81
C LEU A 170 9.80 0.94 -20.80
N SER A 171 9.34 2.10 -20.34
CA SER A 171 8.89 3.15 -21.24
C SER A 171 10.12 3.58 -22.04
N GLY A 172 10.21 3.08 -23.27
CA GLY A 172 11.26 3.46 -24.22
C GLY A 172 11.30 4.98 -24.37
N ARG A 173 12.52 5.51 -24.33
CA ARG A 173 12.84 6.86 -24.83
C ARG A 173 12.70 6.88 -26.35
#